data_AF-A0AB35MJA2-F1
#
_entry.id   AF-A0AB35MJA2-F1
#
_cell.length_a   1.000
_cell.length_b   1.000
_cell.length_c   1.000
_cell.angle_alpha   90.00
_cell.angle_beta   90.00
_cell.angle_gamma   90.00
#
_symmetry.space_group_name_H-M   'P 1'
#
loop_
_entity.id
_entity.type
_entity.pdbx_description
1 polymer ?
#
loop_
_entity_poly.entity_id
_entity_poly.type
_entity_poly.pdbx_seq_one_letter_code
_entity_poly.pdbx_strand_id
1 'polypeptide(L)'
;MTERYDESLPRVVGLLAAGLPDGEAWRRSGATRPAPPWGSPLDRAVAAADALAGRVGAPLGTMLGALADVAADEREAEAARAAALAGPRLSARILAWLPVVGVALGAIIEPAALRVLLLGPLGWTLLVLAAALTWTGRVWTRRLIAGAVHARGADAHEVAVASALLGAALDAGVDLPRALREVGRALEAPALTQAADALAATGRWPGLPDGWRDVGAALAPAWEAGARAGPALAAVRRSAARRARADAAAAAGELGVRVALPLTLCLLPAFVLVGLIPLLIAVLRGSALV
;
A
#
# COMPACT_ATOMS: atom_id res chain seq x y z
N MET A 1 -1.16 -18.31 17.00
CA MET A 1 -1.08 -17.58 15.72
C MET A 1 -2.49 -17.14 15.39
N THR A 2 -2.80 -15.86 15.58
CA THR A 2 -4.10 -15.28 15.28
C THR A 2 -4.31 -15.33 13.77
N GLU A 3 -5.33 -16.09 13.34
CA GLU A 3 -5.75 -16.10 11.95
C GLU A 3 -6.15 -14.67 11.54
N ARG A 4 -5.72 -14.23 10.36
CA ARG A 4 -5.93 -12.85 9.92
C ARG A 4 -7.38 -12.72 9.44
N TYR A 5 -8.06 -11.64 9.80
CA TYR A 5 -9.51 -11.50 9.54
C TYR A 5 -9.88 -11.57 8.07
N ASP A 6 -8.96 -11.25 7.17
CA ASP A 6 -9.18 -11.41 5.75
C ASP A 6 -9.57 -12.87 5.41
N GLU A 7 -8.98 -13.86 6.07
CA GLU A 7 -9.23 -15.30 5.84
C GLU A 7 -10.51 -15.79 6.56
N SER A 8 -10.81 -15.26 7.74
CA SER A 8 -11.94 -15.73 8.54
C SER A 8 -13.26 -15.02 8.22
N LEU A 9 -13.23 -13.78 7.73
CA LEU A 9 -14.42 -12.96 7.44
C LEU A 9 -15.39 -13.61 6.44
N PRO A 10 -14.94 -14.21 5.31
CA PRO A 10 -15.85 -14.90 4.38
C PRO A 10 -16.64 -16.05 5.03
N ARG A 11 -16.04 -16.76 6.01
CA ARG A 11 -16.72 -17.83 6.76
C ARG A 11 -17.81 -17.26 7.66
N VAL A 12 -17.53 -16.17 8.38
CA VAL A 12 -18.52 -15.48 9.22
C VAL A 12 -19.67 -14.96 8.37
N VAL A 13 -19.38 -14.30 7.25
CA VAL A 13 -20.38 -13.78 6.31
C VAL A 13 -21.24 -14.91 5.75
N GLY A 14 -20.65 -16.03 5.34
CA GLY A 14 -21.39 -17.19 4.85
C GLY A 14 -22.34 -17.78 5.89
N LEU A 15 -21.94 -17.84 7.16
CA LEU A 15 -22.80 -18.32 8.25
C LEU A 15 -23.94 -17.35 8.57
N LEU A 16 -23.68 -16.04 8.57
CA LEU A 16 -24.72 -15.02 8.74
C LEU A 16 -25.72 -15.03 7.57
N ALA A 17 -25.23 -15.19 6.34
CA ALA A 17 -26.07 -15.30 5.15
C ALA A 17 -26.94 -16.58 5.16
N ALA A 18 -26.46 -17.65 5.79
CA ALA A 18 -27.23 -18.87 6.05
C ALA A 18 -28.28 -18.70 7.18
N GLY A 19 -28.42 -17.50 7.76
CA GLY A 19 -29.41 -17.19 8.78
C GLY A 19 -29.00 -17.58 10.19
N LEU A 20 -27.72 -17.91 10.43
CA LEU A 20 -27.27 -18.19 11.79
C LEU A 20 -27.32 -16.92 12.65
N PRO A 21 -27.73 -17.03 13.93
CA PRO A 21 -27.61 -15.93 14.87
C PRO A 21 -26.15 -15.49 14.99
N ASP A 22 -25.95 -14.18 15.14
CA ASP A 22 -24.65 -13.52 15.19
C ASP A 22 -23.64 -14.24 16.11
N GLY A 23 -23.98 -14.48 17.37
CA GLY A 23 -23.09 -15.19 18.31
C GLY A 23 -22.73 -16.63 17.93
N GLU A 24 -23.62 -17.34 17.19
CA GLU A 24 -23.33 -18.68 16.68
C GLU A 24 -22.45 -18.62 15.43
N ALA A 25 -22.66 -17.65 14.55
CA ALA A 25 -21.85 -17.47 13.34
C ALA A 25 -20.37 -17.24 13.69
N TRP A 26 -20.08 -16.37 14.66
CA TRP A 26 -18.71 -16.15 15.14
C TRP A 26 -18.12 -17.43 15.75
N ARG A 27 -18.85 -18.09 16.66
CA ARG A 27 -18.37 -19.32 17.31
C ARG A 27 -18.08 -20.44 16.32
N ARG A 28 -18.96 -20.70 15.34
CA ARG A 28 -18.78 -21.76 14.34
C ARG A 28 -17.73 -21.45 13.29
N SER A 29 -17.51 -20.17 13.00
CA SER A 29 -16.41 -19.77 12.11
C SER A 29 -15.03 -20.02 12.72
N GLY A 30 -14.95 -20.15 14.05
CA GLY A 30 -13.68 -20.17 14.78
C GLY A 30 -13.04 -18.79 14.91
N ALA A 31 -13.67 -17.74 14.36
CA ALA A 31 -13.21 -16.36 14.48
C ALA A 31 -13.70 -15.73 15.79
N THR A 32 -12.84 -14.97 16.44
CA THR A 32 -13.23 -14.09 17.55
C THR A 32 -13.79 -12.78 17.00
N ARG A 33 -14.53 -12.02 17.81
CA ARG A 33 -14.80 -10.61 17.46
C ARG A 33 -13.56 -9.77 17.72
N PRO A 34 -13.26 -8.79 16.85
CA PRO A 34 -12.10 -7.94 17.04
C PRO A 34 -12.32 -7.08 18.28
N ALA A 35 -11.30 -7.00 19.13
CA ALA A 35 -11.26 -6.16 20.32
C ALA A 35 -9.97 -5.33 20.29
N PRO A 36 -9.98 -4.11 20.85
CA PRO A 36 -8.78 -3.30 20.95
C PRO A 36 -7.74 -3.98 21.87
N PRO A 37 -6.43 -3.83 21.58
CA PRO A 37 -5.84 -3.07 20.48
C PRO A 37 -5.99 -3.78 19.13
N TRP A 38 -6.29 -3.00 18.08
CA TRP A 38 -6.53 -3.50 16.73
C TRP A 38 -5.25 -4.00 16.05
N GLY A 39 -5.29 -5.18 15.44
CA GLY A 39 -4.15 -5.76 14.72
C GLY A 39 -4.02 -5.27 13.27
N SER A 40 -5.14 -4.87 12.65
CA SER A 40 -5.20 -4.38 11.28
C SER A 40 -6.26 -3.29 11.06
N PRO A 41 -6.18 -2.50 9.97
CA PRO A 41 -7.27 -1.60 9.57
C PRO A 41 -8.61 -2.31 9.37
N LEU A 42 -8.58 -3.55 8.86
CA LEU A 42 -9.78 -4.38 8.68
C LEU A 42 -10.42 -4.77 10.02
N ASP A 43 -9.63 -5.02 11.06
CA ASP A 43 -10.15 -5.34 12.40
C ASP A 43 -10.96 -4.17 12.95
N ARG A 44 -10.47 -2.93 12.75
CA ARG A 44 -11.20 -1.70 13.07
C ARG A 44 -12.47 -1.57 12.26
N ALA A 45 -12.41 -1.83 10.95
CA ALA A 45 -13.57 -1.76 10.08
C ALA A 45 -14.66 -2.76 10.49
N VAL A 46 -14.28 -3.99 10.86
CA VAL A 46 -15.21 -5.02 11.35
C VAL A 46 -15.85 -4.61 12.68
N ALA A 47 -15.07 -4.06 13.62
CA ALA A 47 -15.61 -3.53 14.87
C ALA A 47 -16.54 -2.33 14.63
N ALA A 48 -16.19 -1.45 13.69
CA ALA A 48 -17.01 -0.34 13.26
C ALA A 48 -18.34 -0.81 12.65
N ALA A 49 -18.32 -1.88 11.84
CA ALA A 49 -19.52 -2.50 11.28
C ALA A 49 -20.40 -3.16 12.34
N ASP A 50 -19.84 -3.85 13.33
CA ASP A 50 -20.59 -4.43 14.46
C ASP A 50 -21.30 -3.33 15.26
N ALA A 51 -20.57 -2.26 15.58
CA ALA A 51 -21.11 -1.11 16.31
C ALA A 51 -22.18 -0.36 15.49
N LEU A 52 -21.98 -0.23 14.16
CA LEU A 52 -22.95 0.37 13.24
C LEU A 52 -24.22 -0.47 13.14
N ALA A 53 -24.10 -1.78 12.98
CA ALA A 53 -25.23 -2.71 12.92
C ALA A 53 -26.09 -2.60 14.20
N GLY A 54 -25.45 -2.54 15.37
CA GLY A 54 -26.14 -2.35 16.66
C GLY A 54 -26.85 -1.00 16.79
N ARG A 55 -26.26 0.10 16.29
CA ARG A 55 -26.84 1.46 16.41
C ARG A 55 -27.96 1.74 15.41
N VAL A 56 -27.93 1.10 14.26
CA VAL A 56 -28.83 1.40 13.15
C VAL A 56 -29.83 0.27 12.87
N GLY A 57 -29.62 -0.91 13.46
CA GLY A 57 -30.48 -2.08 13.26
C GLY A 57 -30.30 -2.73 11.89
N ALA A 58 -29.22 -2.41 11.17
CA ALA A 58 -28.93 -2.97 9.87
C ALA A 58 -28.38 -4.41 10.00
N PRO A 59 -28.66 -5.32 9.05
CA PRO A 59 -28.16 -6.70 9.11
C PRO A 59 -26.62 -6.73 9.10
N LEU A 60 -26.01 -7.26 10.17
CA LEU A 60 -24.56 -7.37 10.30
C LEU A 60 -23.94 -8.15 9.12
N GLY A 61 -24.63 -9.18 8.62
CA GLY A 61 -24.19 -9.95 7.45
C GLY A 61 -23.98 -9.09 6.21
N THR A 62 -24.85 -8.10 5.95
CA THR A 62 -24.71 -7.16 4.82
C THR A 62 -23.49 -6.26 5.00
N MET A 63 -23.27 -5.75 6.22
CA MET A 63 -22.13 -4.88 6.52
C MET A 63 -20.79 -5.64 6.42
N LEU A 64 -20.71 -6.83 7.02
CA LEU A 64 -19.53 -7.67 6.95
C LEU A 64 -19.29 -8.20 5.53
N GLY A 65 -20.34 -8.47 4.76
CA GLY A 65 -20.24 -8.80 3.34
C GLY A 65 -19.64 -7.65 2.52
N ALA A 66 -20.10 -6.42 2.76
CA ALA A 66 -19.53 -5.23 2.10
C ALA A 66 -18.04 -5.01 2.48
N LEU A 67 -17.64 -5.33 3.71
CA LEU A 67 -16.23 -5.31 4.12
C LEU A 67 -15.41 -6.47 3.54
N ALA A 68 -16.01 -7.64 3.36
CA ALA A 68 -15.36 -8.78 2.70
C ALA A 68 -15.05 -8.47 1.24
N ASP A 69 -15.93 -7.75 0.54
CA ASP A 69 -15.67 -7.23 -0.80
C ASP A 69 -14.49 -6.25 -0.82
N VAL A 70 -14.38 -5.35 0.18
CA VAL A 70 -13.23 -4.44 0.30
C VAL A 70 -11.94 -5.24 0.52
N ALA A 71 -11.94 -6.20 1.44
CA ALA A 71 -10.77 -7.05 1.71
C ALA A 71 -10.37 -7.88 0.47
N ALA A 72 -11.34 -8.35 -0.33
CA ALA A 72 -11.08 -9.05 -1.58
C ALA A 72 -10.42 -8.12 -2.63
N ASP A 73 -10.92 -6.89 -2.78
CA ASP A 73 -10.33 -5.87 -3.67
C ASP A 73 -8.87 -5.57 -3.27
N GLU A 74 -8.59 -5.48 -1.96
CA GLU A 74 -7.24 -5.26 -1.45
C GLU A 74 -6.28 -6.41 -1.77
N ARG A 75 -6.73 -7.66 -1.55
CA ARG A 75 -5.95 -8.85 -1.89
C ARG A 75 -5.61 -8.91 -3.37
N GLU A 76 -6.58 -8.59 -4.23
CA GLU A 76 -6.34 -8.55 -5.67
C GLU A 76 -5.35 -7.43 -6.03
N ALA A 77 -5.42 -6.29 -5.36
CA ALA A 77 -4.44 -5.22 -5.53
C ALA A 77 -3.03 -5.62 -5.04
N GLU A 78 -2.92 -6.33 -3.93
CA GLU A 78 -1.66 -6.88 -3.42
C GLU A 78 -1.06 -7.92 -4.36
N ALA A 79 -1.89 -8.83 -4.88
CA ALA A 79 -1.48 -9.83 -5.87
C ALA A 79 -0.99 -9.17 -7.16
N ALA A 80 -1.72 -8.18 -7.67
CA ALA A 80 -1.32 -7.39 -8.83
C ALA A 80 0.00 -6.64 -8.59
N ARG A 81 0.19 -6.07 -7.39
CA ARG A 81 1.45 -5.43 -6.98
C ARG A 81 2.60 -6.42 -6.91
N ALA A 82 2.38 -7.61 -6.35
CA ALA A 82 3.38 -8.67 -6.28
C ALA A 82 3.82 -9.12 -7.69
N ALA A 83 2.85 -9.31 -8.60
CA ALA A 83 3.10 -9.64 -10.00
C ALA A 83 3.86 -8.52 -10.72
N ALA A 84 3.43 -7.25 -10.58
CA ALA A 84 4.08 -6.10 -11.19
C ALA A 84 5.54 -5.91 -10.72
N LEU A 85 5.83 -6.26 -9.46
CA LEU A 85 7.18 -6.19 -8.89
C LEU A 85 8.06 -7.40 -9.22
N ALA A 86 7.52 -8.48 -9.78
CA ALA A 86 8.29 -9.70 -10.05
C ALA A 86 9.43 -9.45 -11.05
N GLY A 87 9.15 -8.77 -12.17
CA GLY A 87 10.14 -8.39 -13.18
C GLY A 87 11.23 -7.44 -12.65
N PRO A 88 10.86 -6.26 -12.10
CA PRO A 88 11.81 -5.30 -11.55
C PRO A 88 12.70 -5.88 -10.44
N ARG A 89 12.17 -6.76 -9.58
CA ARG A 89 12.95 -7.39 -8.50
C ARG A 89 14.06 -8.29 -9.04
N LEU A 90 13.79 -9.05 -10.10
CA LEU A 90 14.76 -9.97 -10.67
C LEU A 90 15.91 -9.20 -11.34
N SER A 91 15.60 -8.18 -12.14
CA SER A 91 16.61 -7.30 -12.75
C SER A 91 17.41 -6.51 -11.71
N ALA A 92 16.75 -5.97 -10.68
CA ALA A 92 17.41 -5.30 -9.56
C ALA A 92 18.35 -6.25 -8.81
N ARG A 93 17.95 -7.51 -8.64
CA ARG A 93 18.78 -8.54 -7.99
C ARG A 93 20.00 -8.87 -8.85
N ILE A 94 19.85 -9.04 -10.18
CA ILE A 94 20.98 -9.27 -11.09
C ILE A 94 21.97 -8.09 -11.04
N LEU A 95 21.48 -6.86 -11.19
CA LEU A 95 22.34 -5.67 -11.18
C LEU A 95 23.00 -5.43 -9.81
N ALA A 96 22.35 -5.84 -8.71
CA ALA A 96 22.92 -5.77 -7.38
C ALA A 96 24.11 -6.74 -7.16
N TRP A 97 24.20 -7.82 -7.93
CA TRP A 97 25.32 -8.76 -7.88
C TRP A 97 26.49 -8.34 -8.78
N LEU A 98 26.27 -7.44 -9.74
CA LEU A 98 27.29 -6.98 -10.69
C LEU A 98 28.58 -6.44 -10.03
N PRO A 99 28.55 -5.67 -8.93
CA PRO A 99 29.76 -5.25 -8.24
C PRO A 99 30.56 -6.42 -7.66
N VAL A 100 29.88 -7.44 -7.13
CA VAL A 100 30.52 -8.65 -6.59
C VAL A 100 31.21 -9.42 -7.70
N VAL A 101 30.54 -9.56 -8.85
CA VAL A 101 31.10 -10.18 -10.06
C VAL A 101 32.30 -9.38 -10.58
N GLY A 102 32.22 -8.05 -10.59
CA GLY A 102 33.32 -7.17 -10.99
C GLY A 102 34.55 -7.30 -10.08
N VAL A 103 34.35 -7.38 -8.77
CA VAL A 103 35.44 -7.65 -7.80
C VAL A 103 36.03 -9.04 -8.01
N ALA A 104 35.20 -10.07 -8.24
CA ALA A 104 35.65 -11.44 -8.48
C ALA A 104 36.45 -11.56 -9.79
N LEU A 105 36.03 -10.89 -10.87
CA LEU A 105 36.76 -10.87 -12.14
C LEU A 105 38.08 -10.08 -12.01
N GLY A 106 38.05 -8.92 -11.36
CA GLY A 106 39.27 -8.14 -11.09
C GLY A 106 40.29 -8.92 -10.25
N ALA A 107 39.80 -9.73 -9.31
CA ALA A 107 40.63 -10.63 -8.50
C ALA A 107 41.36 -11.70 -9.32
N ILE A 108 40.73 -12.21 -10.38
CA ILE A 108 41.28 -13.26 -11.24
C ILE A 108 42.34 -12.68 -12.20
N ILE A 109 42.13 -11.46 -12.71
CA ILE A 109 43.00 -10.85 -13.72
C ILE A 109 44.32 -10.37 -13.10
N GLU A 110 44.30 -9.73 -11.92
CA GLU A 110 45.51 -9.17 -11.32
C GLU A 110 45.54 -9.30 -9.78
N PRO A 111 46.02 -10.43 -9.24
CA PRO A 111 46.00 -10.74 -7.80
C PRO A 111 46.75 -9.71 -6.94
N ALA A 112 47.73 -9.02 -7.53
CA ALA A 112 48.50 -7.96 -6.85
C ALA A 112 47.68 -6.68 -6.63
N ALA A 113 46.74 -6.35 -7.52
CA ALA A 113 45.85 -5.20 -7.39
C ALA A 113 44.87 -5.39 -6.21
N LEU A 114 44.37 -6.61 -6.02
CA LEU A 114 43.59 -7.00 -4.83
C LEU A 114 44.35 -6.73 -3.53
N ARG A 115 45.66 -7.00 -3.52
CA ARG A 115 46.50 -6.83 -2.33
C ARG A 115 46.68 -5.35 -1.98
N VAL A 116 46.82 -4.47 -2.96
CA VAL A 116 46.88 -3.01 -2.76
C VAL A 116 45.52 -2.44 -2.35
N LEU A 117 44.43 -2.97 -2.90
CA LEU A 117 43.07 -2.55 -2.58
C LEU A 117 42.61 -3.01 -1.18
N LEU A 118 42.98 -4.22 -0.75
CA LEU A 118 42.59 -4.80 0.55
C LEU A 118 43.55 -4.44 1.70
N LEU A 119 44.84 -4.27 1.45
CA LEU A 119 45.84 -3.97 2.50
C LEU A 119 46.34 -2.51 2.48
N GLY A 120 45.98 -1.71 1.48
CA GLY A 120 46.33 -0.29 1.42
C GLY A 120 45.28 0.59 2.09
N PRO A 121 45.66 1.61 2.89
CA PRO A 121 44.72 2.53 3.52
C PRO A 121 43.89 3.33 2.49
N LEU A 122 44.45 3.56 1.29
CA LEU A 122 43.77 4.23 0.18
C LEU A 122 42.64 3.37 -0.45
N GLY A 123 42.76 2.04 -0.42
CA GLY A 123 41.74 1.14 -0.94
C GLY A 123 40.51 1.07 -0.04
N TRP A 124 40.72 1.09 1.28
CA TRP A 124 39.65 1.14 2.27
C TRP A 124 38.83 2.43 2.21
N THR A 125 39.48 3.59 2.01
CA THR A 125 38.75 4.87 1.90
C THR A 125 37.85 4.89 0.66
N LEU A 126 38.34 4.39 -0.47
CA LEU A 126 37.55 4.26 -1.71
C LEU A 126 36.38 3.29 -1.56
N LEU A 127 36.59 2.13 -0.92
CA LEU A 127 35.54 1.14 -0.68
C LEU A 127 34.46 1.67 0.27
N VAL A 128 34.85 2.30 1.38
CA VAL A 128 33.91 2.88 2.35
C VAL A 128 33.13 4.02 1.72
N LEU A 129 33.79 4.88 0.95
CA LEU A 129 33.13 6.01 0.27
C LEU A 129 32.11 5.52 -0.77
N ALA A 130 32.47 4.52 -1.59
CA ALA A 130 31.56 3.92 -2.56
C ALA A 130 30.37 3.22 -1.89
N ALA A 131 30.61 2.49 -0.79
CA ALA A 131 29.57 1.84 -0.01
C ALA A 131 28.62 2.87 0.62
N ALA A 132 29.16 3.95 1.20
CA ALA A 132 28.39 5.01 1.82
C ALA A 132 27.50 5.73 0.79
N LEU A 133 28.05 6.18 -0.35
CA LEU A 133 27.27 6.85 -1.41
C LEU A 133 26.13 5.97 -1.91
N THR A 134 26.41 4.69 -2.14
CA THR A 134 25.43 3.71 -2.61
C THR A 134 24.32 3.47 -1.58
N TRP A 135 24.67 3.43 -0.30
CA TRP A 135 23.70 3.25 0.79
C TRP A 135 22.77 4.46 0.91
N THR A 136 23.33 5.67 0.94
CA THR A 136 22.56 6.92 1.13
C THR A 136 21.55 7.13 0.00
N GLY A 137 21.96 6.89 -1.26
CA GLY A 137 21.06 6.99 -2.42
C GLY A 137 19.90 6.00 -2.36
N ARG A 138 20.15 4.76 -1.90
CA ARG A 138 19.10 3.73 -1.75
C ARG A 138 18.12 4.08 -0.62
N VAL A 139 18.61 4.55 0.51
CA VAL A 139 17.77 4.89 1.67
C VAL A 139 16.89 6.09 1.37
N TRP A 140 17.44 7.16 0.79
CA TRP A 140 16.68 8.38 0.49
C TRP A 140 15.54 8.12 -0.50
N THR A 141 15.85 7.40 -1.58
CA THR A 141 14.87 7.04 -2.60
C THR A 141 13.77 6.13 -2.06
N ARG A 142 14.12 5.12 -1.25
CA ARG A 142 13.14 4.24 -0.62
C ARG A 142 12.20 5.01 0.31
N ARG A 143 12.72 5.99 1.06
CA ARG A 143 11.93 6.80 2.00
C ARG A 143 10.90 7.69 1.30
N LEU A 144 11.28 8.39 0.23
CA LEU A 144 10.36 9.26 -0.52
C LEU A 144 9.20 8.48 -1.15
N ILE A 145 9.49 7.30 -1.71
CA ILE A 145 8.49 6.44 -2.36
C ILE A 145 7.59 5.79 -1.32
N ALA A 146 8.17 5.23 -0.25
CA ALA A 146 7.42 4.54 0.78
C ALA A 146 6.41 5.48 1.45
N GLY A 147 6.79 6.74 1.71
CA GLY A 147 5.91 7.76 2.29
C GLY A 147 4.75 8.14 1.37
N ALA A 148 5.03 8.46 0.11
CA ALA A 148 3.99 8.89 -0.84
C ALA A 148 3.01 7.77 -1.23
N VAL A 149 3.45 6.50 -1.20
CA VAL A 149 2.58 5.34 -1.47
C VAL A 149 1.76 4.95 -0.25
N HIS A 150 2.32 5.01 0.97
CA HIS A 150 1.56 4.71 2.19
C HIS A 150 0.45 5.71 2.44
N ALA A 151 0.72 7.02 2.27
CA ALA A 151 -0.29 8.05 2.49
C ALA A 151 -1.49 7.87 1.55
N ARG A 152 -1.24 7.74 0.24
CA ARG A 152 -2.30 7.53 -0.76
C ARG A 152 -3.06 6.20 -0.59
N GLY A 153 -2.38 5.16 -0.14
CA GLY A 153 -2.99 3.86 0.13
C GLY A 153 -3.94 3.88 1.34
N ALA A 154 -3.56 4.59 2.41
CA ALA A 154 -4.39 4.74 3.60
C ALA A 154 -5.69 5.50 3.29
N ASP A 155 -5.59 6.61 2.55
CA ASP A 155 -6.75 7.40 2.14
C ASP A 155 -7.72 6.58 1.26
N ALA A 156 -7.18 5.79 0.32
CA ALA A 156 -7.99 4.95 -0.56
C ALA A 156 -8.72 3.84 0.20
N HIS A 157 -8.07 3.22 1.20
CA HIS A 157 -8.68 2.20 2.05
C HIS A 157 -9.84 2.77 2.87
N GLU A 158 -9.63 3.92 3.52
CA GLU A 158 -10.65 4.58 4.32
C GLU A 158 -11.89 4.94 3.49
N VAL A 159 -11.68 5.50 2.30
CA VAL A 159 -12.76 5.82 1.33
C VAL A 159 -13.48 4.55 0.88
N ALA A 160 -12.77 3.44 0.63
CA ALA A 160 -13.37 2.18 0.22
C ALA A 160 -14.25 1.57 1.33
N VAL A 161 -13.74 1.53 2.57
CA VAL A 161 -14.47 1.05 3.75
C VAL A 161 -15.71 1.90 4.01
N ALA A 162 -15.58 3.22 4.00
CA ALA A 162 -16.71 4.12 4.22
C ALA A 162 -17.77 3.99 3.11
N SER A 163 -17.35 3.89 1.85
CA SER A 163 -18.27 3.67 0.72
C SER A 163 -19.03 2.35 0.85
N ALA A 164 -18.36 1.30 1.31
CA ALA A 164 -18.97 -0.01 1.54
C ALA A 164 -20.00 0.02 2.68
N LEU A 165 -19.66 0.62 3.82
CA LEU A 165 -20.57 0.75 4.96
C LEU A 165 -21.74 1.69 4.69
N LEU A 166 -21.51 2.81 3.99
CA LEU A 166 -22.59 3.71 3.56
C LEU A 166 -23.53 2.99 2.59
N GLY A 167 -23.00 2.26 1.60
CA GLY A 167 -23.82 1.50 0.66
C GLY A 167 -24.67 0.46 1.38
N ALA A 168 -24.06 -0.34 2.25
CA ALA A 168 -24.76 -1.35 3.04
C ALA A 168 -25.80 -0.76 4.00
N ALA A 169 -25.53 0.41 4.62
CA ALA A 169 -26.49 1.10 5.46
C ALA A 169 -27.69 1.60 4.66
N LEU A 170 -27.45 2.30 3.54
CA LEU A 170 -28.49 2.85 2.70
C LEU A 170 -29.36 1.74 2.07
N ASP A 171 -28.75 0.64 1.63
CA ASP A 171 -29.47 -0.52 1.11
C ASP A 171 -30.29 -1.24 2.20
N ALA A 172 -29.87 -1.15 3.47
CA ALA A 172 -30.65 -1.61 4.62
C ALA A 172 -31.78 -0.63 5.04
N GLY A 173 -31.98 0.48 4.30
CA GLY A 173 -33.06 1.44 4.54
C GLY A 173 -32.74 2.55 5.54
N VAL A 174 -31.47 2.73 5.88
CA VAL A 174 -31.02 3.82 6.76
C VAL A 174 -31.09 5.15 6.01
N ASP A 175 -31.56 6.20 6.65
CA ASP A 175 -31.57 7.54 6.05
C ASP A 175 -30.15 8.09 5.86
N LEU A 176 -29.93 8.88 4.80
CA LEU A 176 -28.60 9.37 4.43
C LEU A 176 -27.89 10.19 5.54
N PRO A 177 -28.54 11.17 6.20
CA PRO A 177 -27.92 11.89 7.31
C PRO A 177 -27.49 10.96 8.46
N ARG A 178 -28.34 10.00 8.85
CA ARG A 178 -27.98 9.02 9.89
C ARG A 178 -26.86 8.09 9.44
N ALA A 179 -26.90 7.59 8.21
CA ALA A 179 -25.84 6.74 7.68
C ALA A 179 -24.48 7.47 7.68
N LEU A 180 -24.43 8.71 7.19
CA LEU A 180 -23.22 9.56 7.22
C LEU A 180 -22.69 9.77 8.64
N ARG A 181 -23.59 10.09 9.58
CA ARG A 181 -23.21 10.34 10.98
C ARG A 181 -22.67 9.09 11.66
N GLU A 182 -23.36 7.97 11.49
CA GLU A 182 -23.01 6.73 12.19
C GLU A 182 -21.77 6.05 11.60
N VAL A 183 -21.60 6.09 10.27
CA VAL A 183 -20.36 5.65 9.61
C VAL A 183 -19.21 6.58 9.96
N GLY A 184 -19.43 7.90 9.91
CA GLY A 184 -18.42 8.90 10.29
C GLY A 184 -17.92 8.73 11.72
N ARG A 185 -18.80 8.43 12.67
CA ARG A 185 -18.41 8.11 14.06
C ARG A 185 -17.67 6.78 14.16
N ALA A 186 -18.12 5.76 13.45
CA ALA A 186 -17.54 4.42 13.52
C ALA A 186 -16.12 4.37 12.93
N LEU A 187 -15.85 5.18 11.90
CA LEU A 187 -14.55 5.29 11.24
C LEU A 187 -13.71 6.47 11.72
N GLU A 188 -14.18 7.24 12.71
CA GLU A 188 -13.54 8.47 13.18
C GLU A 188 -13.27 9.49 12.05
N ALA A 189 -14.17 9.56 11.06
CA ALA A 189 -14.07 10.42 9.88
C ALA A 189 -14.91 11.71 10.04
N PRO A 190 -14.30 12.85 10.43
CA PRO A 190 -15.06 14.06 10.77
C PRO A 190 -15.80 14.64 9.57
N ALA A 191 -15.25 14.49 8.36
CA ALA A 191 -15.87 14.96 7.13
C ALA A 191 -17.29 14.40 6.92
N LEU A 192 -17.50 13.12 7.24
CA LEU A 192 -18.81 12.47 7.13
C LEU A 192 -19.79 12.97 8.19
N THR A 193 -19.31 13.12 9.44
CA THR A 193 -20.15 13.65 10.54
C THR A 193 -20.55 15.11 10.30
N GLN A 194 -19.63 15.94 9.81
CA GLN A 194 -19.89 17.34 9.47
C GLN A 194 -20.87 17.46 8.30
N ALA A 195 -20.74 16.61 7.27
CA ALA A 195 -21.69 16.57 6.18
C ALA A 195 -23.09 16.15 6.67
N ALA A 196 -23.19 15.17 7.56
CA ALA A 196 -24.47 14.76 8.16
C ALA A 196 -25.15 15.90 8.93
N ASP A 197 -24.37 16.66 9.71
CA ASP A 197 -24.88 17.74 10.54
C ASP A 197 -25.28 18.97 9.69
N ALA A 198 -24.49 19.30 8.66
CA ALA A 198 -24.84 20.33 7.68
C ALA A 198 -26.10 19.98 6.87
N LEU A 199 -26.24 18.71 6.47
CA LEU A 199 -27.42 18.22 5.75
C LEU A 199 -28.66 18.30 6.63
N ALA A 200 -28.56 17.93 7.91
CA ALA A 200 -29.65 18.03 8.88
C ALA A 200 -30.03 19.49 9.17
N ALA A 201 -29.06 20.41 9.22
CA ALA A 201 -29.31 21.81 9.51
C ALA A 201 -29.89 22.58 8.32
N THR A 202 -29.47 22.26 7.10
CA THR A 202 -29.78 23.09 5.91
C THR A 202 -30.74 22.42 4.92
N GLY A 203 -30.89 21.09 4.98
CA GLY A 203 -31.60 20.30 3.97
C GLY A 203 -30.93 20.31 2.59
N ARG A 204 -29.76 20.94 2.44
CA ARG A 204 -29.03 21.08 1.19
C ARG A 204 -27.79 20.20 1.24
N TRP A 205 -27.42 19.64 0.10
CA TRP A 205 -26.19 18.85 -0.02
C TRP A 205 -24.97 19.74 0.23
N PRO A 206 -24.16 19.48 1.29
CA PRO A 206 -23.04 20.36 1.65
C PRO A 206 -21.78 20.12 0.82
N GLY A 207 -21.74 19.04 0.02
CA GLY A 207 -20.51 18.53 -0.55
C GLY A 207 -19.64 17.82 0.48
N LEU A 208 -18.51 17.29 0.01
CA LEU A 208 -17.48 16.67 0.84
C LEU A 208 -16.10 17.21 0.40
N PRO A 209 -15.12 17.28 1.32
CA PRO A 209 -13.77 17.79 1.03
C PRO A 209 -13.03 16.89 0.03
N ASP A 210 -11.89 17.35 -0.49
CA ASP A 210 -11.18 16.71 -1.61
C ASP A 210 -10.90 15.22 -1.45
N GLY A 211 -10.50 14.75 -0.26
CA GLY A 211 -10.29 13.33 0.02
C GLY A 211 -11.56 12.46 -0.08
N TRP A 212 -12.73 13.09 0.01
CA TRP A 212 -14.06 12.47 0.03
C TRP A 212 -14.92 12.88 -1.17
N ARG A 213 -14.35 13.62 -2.14
CA ARG A 213 -15.09 14.22 -3.25
C ARG A 213 -15.87 13.19 -4.07
N ASP A 214 -15.28 12.02 -4.33
CA ASP A 214 -15.93 10.95 -5.09
C ASP A 214 -17.12 10.34 -4.34
N VAL A 215 -17.00 10.18 -3.02
CA VAL A 215 -18.11 9.76 -2.16
C VAL A 215 -19.22 10.80 -2.21
N GLY A 216 -18.86 12.09 -2.14
CA GLY A 216 -19.83 13.16 -2.20
C GLY A 216 -20.55 13.27 -3.54
N ALA A 217 -19.82 13.10 -4.64
CA ALA A 217 -20.40 13.04 -5.99
C ALA A 217 -21.33 11.83 -6.17
N ALA A 218 -21.03 10.70 -5.51
CA ALA A 218 -21.91 9.53 -5.53
C ALA A 218 -23.19 9.71 -4.71
N LEU A 219 -23.13 10.50 -3.63
CA LEU A 219 -24.25 10.70 -2.71
C LEU A 219 -25.16 11.88 -3.09
N ALA A 220 -24.65 12.90 -3.78
CA ALA A 220 -25.44 14.07 -4.15
C ALA A 220 -26.72 13.72 -4.94
N PRO A 221 -26.68 12.86 -5.99
CA PRO A 221 -27.89 12.48 -6.71
C PRO A 221 -28.87 11.66 -5.87
N ALA A 222 -28.36 10.91 -4.88
CA ALA A 222 -29.21 10.15 -3.96
C ALA A 222 -30.01 11.08 -3.05
N TRP A 223 -29.42 12.19 -2.63
CA TRP A 223 -30.11 13.23 -1.86
C TRP A 223 -31.06 14.08 -2.71
N GLU A 224 -30.56 14.60 -3.83
CA GLU A 224 -31.26 15.62 -4.62
C GLU A 224 -32.37 15.04 -5.50
N ALA A 225 -32.18 13.82 -6.01
CA ALA A 225 -33.09 13.19 -6.97
C ALA A 225 -33.62 11.82 -6.49
N GLY A 226 -33.30 11.39 -5.27
CA GLY A 226 -33.73 10.09 -4.75
C GLY A 226 -33.10 8.89 -5.47
N ALA A 227 -31.96 9.07 -6.14
CA ALA A 227 -31.26 7.98 -6.82
C ALA A 227 -30.74 6.92 -5.83
N ARG A 228 -30.55 5.67 -6.29
CA ARG A 228 -29.97 4.62 -5.45
C ARG A 228 -28.46 4.85 -5.27
N ALA A 229 -28.03 5.08 -4.03
CA ALA A 229 -26.63 5.33 -3.70
C ALA A 229 -25.72 4.10 -3.81
N GLY A 230 -26.24 2.89 -3.53
CA GLY A 230 -25.46 1.65 -3.50
C GLY A 230 -24.59 1.42 -4.75
N PRO A 231 -25.15 1.44 -5.97
CA PRO A 231 -24.37 1.28 -7.20
C PRO A 231 -23.29 2.36 -7.41
N ALA A 232 -23.58 3.61 -7.03
CA ALA A 232 -22.63 4.72 -7.15
C ALA A 232 -21.47 4.56 -6.16
N LEU A 233 -21.75 4.20 -4.90
CA LEU A 233 -20.73 3.91 -3.88
C LEU A 233 -19.90 2.67 -4.23
N ALA A 234 -20.51 1.64 -4.82
CA ALA A 234 -19.77 0.49 -5.37
C ALA A 234 -18.86 0.89 -6.55
N ALA A 235 -19.23 1.89 -7.34
CA ALA A 235 -18.35 2.45 -8.37
C ALA A 235 -17.18 3.25 -7.77
N VAL A 236 -17.41 4.02 -6.69
CA VAL A 236 -16.37 4.72 -5.93
C VAL A 236 -15.36 3.73 -5.36
N ARG A 237 -15.82 2.66 -4.70
CA ARG A 237 -14.96 1.58 -4.19
C ARG A 237 -14.10 0.96 -5.30
N ARG A 238 -14.72 0.56 -6.42
CA ARG A 238 -13.99 0.02 -7.57
C ARG A 238 -12.98 1.02 -8.14
N SER A 239 -13.30 2.31 -8.14
CA SER A 239 -12.38 3.37 -8.56
C SER A 239 -11.19 3.51 -7.61
N ALA A 240 -11.43 3.49 -6.29
CA ALA A 240 -10.37 3.50 -5.28
C ALA A 240 -9.44 2.29 -5.45
N ALA A 241 -10.00 1.09 -5.62
CA ALA A 241 -9.22 -0.12 -5.88
C ALA A 241 -8.42 -0.03 -7.20
N ARG A 242 -8.98 0.56 -8.26
CA ARG A 242 -8.25 0.79 -9.52
C ARG A 242 -7.10 1.78 -9.35
N ARG A 243 -7.31 2.88 -8.60
CA ARG A 243 -6.24 3.84 -8.28
C ARG A 243 -5.12 3.21 -7.48
N ALA A 244 -5.45 2.42 -6.46
CA ALA A 244 -4.45 1.68 -5.69
C ALA A 244 -3.61 0.73 -6.56
N ARG A 245 -4.24 0.03 -7.52
CA ARG A 245 -3.54 -0.81 -8.52
C ARG A 245 -2.65 0.03 -9.44
N ALA A 246 -3.15 1.16 -9.94
CA ALA A 246 -2.39 2.06 -10.81
C ALA A 246 -1.18 2.68 -10.08
N ASP A 247 -1.35 3.13 -8.84
CA ASP A 247 -0.27 3.65 -7.99
C ASP A 247 0.77 2.58 -7.69
N ALA A 248 0.34 1.33 -7.44
CA ALA A 248 1.24 0.20 -7.27
C ALA A 248 2.05 -0.11 -8.55
N ALA A 249 1.42 -0.06 -9.72
CA ALA A 249 2.07 -0.24 -11.01
C ALA A 249 3.05 0.90 -11.32
N ALA A 250 2.66 2.15 -11.05
CA ALA A 250 3.51 3.32 -11.20
C ALA A 250 4.73 3.24 -10.28
N ALA A 251 4.53 2.88 -9.01
CA ALA A 251 5.63 2.66 -8.06
C ALA A 251 6.58 1.54 -8.53
N ALA A 252 6.05 0.47 -9.12
CA ALA A 252 6.86 -0.60 -9.70
C ALA A 252 7.69 -0.12 -10.92
N GLY A 253 7.10 0.69 -11.80
CA GLY A 253 7.80 1.30 -12.95
C GLY A 253 8.88 2.29 -12.51
N GLU A 254 8.57 3.15 -11.55
CA GLU A 254 9.54 4.08 -10.96
C GLU A 254 10.68 3.36 -10.27
N LEU A 255 10.44 2.20 -9.63
CA LEU A 255 11.49 1.38 -9.04
C LEU A 255 12.47 0.86 -10.09
N GLY A 256 12.03 0.53 -11.31
CA GLY A 256 12.95 0.15 -12.40
C GLY A 256 13.92 1.27 -12.74
N VAL A 257 13.40 2.48 -12.93
CA VAL A 257 14.19 3.69 -13.27
C VAL A 257 15.05 4.14 -12.09
N ARG A 258 14.48 4.22 -10.89
CA ARG A 258 15.15 4.71 -9.68
C ARG A 258 16.08 3.68 -9.03
N VAL A 259 16.01 2.40 -9.41
CA VAL A 259 17.06 1.43 -9.08
C VAL A 259 18.17 1.53 -10.10
N ALA A 260 17.85 1.60 -11.40
CA ALA A 260 18.85 1.71 -12.45
C ALA A 260 19.70 2.98 -12.36
N LEU A 261 19.10 4.14 -12.09
CA LEU A 261 19.78 5.45 -12.14
C LEU A 261 20.86 5.64 -11.06
N PRO A 262 20.63 5.38 -9.76
CA PRO A 262 21.70 5.41 -8.77
C PRO A 262 22.65 4.21 -8.88
N LEU A 263 22.20 3.05 -9.40
CA LEU A 263 23.13 1.96 -9.70
C LEU A 263 24.10 2.36 -10.80
N THR A 264 23.66 2.96 -11.91
CA THR A 264 24.56 3.44 -12.97
C THR A 264 25.43 4.59 -12.49
N LEU A 265 24.88 5.55 -11.74
CA LEU A 265 25.64 6.68 -11.21
C LEU A 265 26.68 6.28 -10.16
N CYS A 266 26.49 5.17 -9.44
CA CYS A 266 27.45 4.65 -8.46
C CYS A 266 28.38 3.57 -9.04
N LEU A 267 27.90 2.72 -9.96
CA LEU A 267 28.74 1.70 -10.60
C LEU A 267 29.74 2.32 -11.56
N LEU A 268 29.38 3.37 -12.30
CA LEU A 268 30.31 3.99 -13.25
C LEU A 268 31.58 4.51 -12.55
N PRO A 269 31.50 5.35 -11.50
CA PRO A 269 32.69 5.78 -10.77
C PRO A 269 33.35 4.63 -9.99
N ALA A 270 32.60 3.68 -9.42
CA ALA A 270 33.20 2.54 -8.74
C ALA A 270 33.99 1.63 -9.70
N PHE A 271 33.47 1.39 -10.91
CA PHE A 271 34.15 0.65 -11.96
C PHE A 271 35.39 1.40 -12.47
N VAL A 272 35.31 2.72 -12.63
CA VAL A 272 36.46 3.54 -12.98
C VAL A 272 37.54 3.46 -11.89
N LEU A 273 37.15 3.60 -10.62
CA LEU A 273 38.08 3.59 -9.48
C LEU A 273 38.73 2.22 -9.25
N VAL A 274 37.98 1.12 -9.41
CA VAL A 274 38.44 -0.24 -9.11
C VAL A 274 39.02 -0.96 -10.33
N GLY A 275 38.52 -0.70 -11.53
CA GLY A 275 38.95 -1.38 -12.76
C GLY A 275 39.86 -0.54 -13.65
N LEU A 276 39.44 0.69 -13.98
CA LEU A 276 40.14 1.52 -14.99
C LEU A 276 41.42 2.15 -14.45
N ILE A 277 41.38 2.74 -13.25
CA ILE A 277 42.52 3.46 -12.66
C ILE A 277 43.71 2.53 -12.38
N PRO A 278 43.54 1.35 -11.74
CA PRO A 278 44.65 0.44 -11.49
C PRO A 278 45.30 -0.06 -12.78
N LEU A 279 44.48 -0.38 -13.80
CA LEU A 279 44.97 -0.79 -15.11
C LEU A 279 45.80 0.32 -15.78
N LEU A 280 45.32 1.57 -15.75
CA LEU A 280 46.06 2.74 -16.26
C LEU A 280 47.41 2.91 -15.55
N ILE A 281 47.44 2.76 -14.22
CA ILE A 281 48.67 2.86 -13.43
C ILE A 281 49.65 1.73 -13.79
N ALA A 282 49.16 0.50 -13.96
CA ALA A 282 49.98 -0.65 -14.35
C ALA A 282 50.59 -0.48 -15.74
N VAL A 283 49.80 -0.04 -16.72
CA VAL A 283 50.27 0.22 -18.10
C VAL A 283 51.31 1.34 -18.13
N LEU A 284 51.05 2.47 -17.47
CA LEU A 284 51.98 3.61 -17.45
C LEU A 284 53.33 3.26 -16.80
N ARG A 285 53.31 2.41 -15.76
CA ARG A 285 54.54 1.91 -15.13
C ARG A 285 55.26 0.86 -15.98
N GLY A 286 54.52 0.02 -16.70
CA GLY A 286 55.08 -0.95 -17.64
C GLY A 286 55.75 -0.28 -18.85
N SER A 287 55.17 0.80 -19.38
CA SER A 287 55.75 1.58 -20.47
C SER A 287 56.93 2.46 -20.04
N ALA A 288 57.10 2.71 -18.74
CA ALA A 288 58.25 3.45 -18.19
C ALA A 288 59.46 2.56 -17.89
N LEU A 289 59.32 1.23 -18.07
CA LEU A 289 60.37 0.22 -17.83
C LEU A 289 60.87 -0.44 -19.13
N VAL A 290 60.53 0.12 -20.30
CA VAL A 290 61.08 -0.22 -21.63
C VAL A 290 61.76 1.02 -22.18
#